data_AF-A0AAW8RB26-F1
#
_entry.id   AF-A0AAW8RB26-F1
#
_cell.length_a   1.000
_cell.length_b   1.000
_cell.length_c   1.000
_cell.angle_alpha   90.00
_cell.angle_beta   90.00
_cell.angle_gamma   90.00
#
_symmetry.space_group_name_H-M   'P 1'
#
loop_
_entity.id
_entity.type
_entity.pdbx_description
1 polymer ?
#
loop_
_entity_poly.entity_id
_entity_poly.type
_entity_poly.pdbx_seq_one_letter_code
_entity_poly.pdbx_strand_id
1 'polypeptide(L)'
;MSLIERAFLSIQHRPLKNSLLFLVYAGIACAFYVLFSIQNKLSNSLKYLNDALSFNQKNQITTTPSFKVLVSTITQQKQTLNHYLLLIAIVSIILLLLLHSFFLYQRKKELQNFILIGEKKKKVFTQIILENGIILNVALLSLMILLSFFARPITNQIQQLELNLIHSDQVAMTAKQQKSQISDEPNQSDSKINVTRFNTVLPIVNSEENFTVNFATTVQNYLGFVLLINAFIASSLILPALYFVQKSHSF
;
A
#
# COMPACT_ATOMS: atom_id res chain seq x y z
N MET A 1 -7.87 32.27 22.71
CA MET A 1 -8.20 31.32 21.63
C MET A 1 -7.12 30.24 21.58
N SER A 2 -7.50 28.96 21.54
CA SER A 2 -6.54 27.85 21.50
C SER A 2 -5.94 27.67 20.09
N LEU A 3 -4.75 27.05 19.98
CA LEU A 3 -4.12 26.77 18.67
C LEU A 3 -4.97 25.82 17.81
N ILE A 4 -5.66 24.87 18.44
CA ILE A 4 -6.52 23.88 17.77
C ILE A 4 -7.74 24.57 17.18
N GLU A 5 -8.42 25.41 17.96
CA GLU A 5 -9.59 26.17 17.53
C GLU A 5 -9.25 27.10 16.35
N ARG A 6 -8.06 27.72 16.40
CA ARG A 6 -7.58 28.57 15.31
C ARG A 6 -7.26 27.80 14.05
N ALA A 7 -6.67 26.62 14.18
CA ALA A 7 -6.46 25.72 13.05
C ALA A 7 -7.80 25.28 12.45
N PHE A 8 -8.79 24.96 13.27
CA PHE A 8 -10.12 24.56 12.81
C PHE A 8 -10.84 25.70 12.07
N LEU A 9 -10.84 26.93 12.61
CA LEU A 9 -11.39 28.09 11.90
C LEU A 9 -10.67 28.38 10.59
N SER A 10 -9.33 28.28 10.58
CA SER A 10 -8.54 28.40 9.35
C SER A 10 -8.91 27.35 8.29
N ILE A 11 -9.26 26.14 8.74
CA ILE A 11 -9.76 25.07 7.87
C ILE A 11 -11.13 25.45 7.30
N GLN A 12 -12.05 25.93 8.14
CA GLN A 12 -13.40 26.30 7.75
C GLN A 12 -13.43 27.48 6.77
N HIS A 13 -12.60 28.51 6.97
CA HIS A 13 -12.60 29.72 6.13
C HIS A 13 -11.92 29.54 4.76
N ARG A 14 -11.28 28.39 4.48
CA ARG A 14 -10.58 28.14 3.21
C ARG A 14 -10.92 26.77 2.59
N PRO A 15 -12.20 26.52 2.26
CA PRO A 15 -12.66 25.20 1.84
C PRO A 15 -11.95 24.71 0.56
N LEU A 16 -11.71 25.58 -0.42
CA LEU A 16 -11.07 25.20 -1.70
C LEU A 16 -9.62 24.71 -1.51
N LYS A 17 -8.81 25.45 -0.74
CA LYS A 17 -7.43 25.04 -0.40
C LYS A 17 -7.43 23.68 0.28
N ASN A 18 -8.28 23.51 1.28
CA ASN A 18 -8.27 22.32 2.12
C ASN A 18 -8.85 21.11 1.39
N SER A 19 -9.83 21.31 0.50
CA SER A 19 -10.34 20.28 -0.40
C SER A 19 -9.26 19.83 -1.40
N LEU A 20 -8.51 20.75 -1.98
CA LEU A 20 -7.38 20.41 -2.86
C LEU A 20 -6.28 19.66 -2.12
N LEU A 21 -5.90 20.10 -0.91
CA LEU A 21 -4.95 19.38 -0.06
C LEU A 21 -5.45 17.99 0.32
N PHE A 22 -6.73 17.87 0.67
CA PHE A 22 -7.36 16.58 0.98
C PHE A 22 -7.27 15.62 -0.20
N LEU A 23 -7.61 16.06 -1.42
CA LEU A 23 -7.55 15.22 -2.62
C LEU A 23 -6.11 14.77 -2.93
N VAL A 24 -5.14 15.69 -2.83
CA VAL A 24 -3.73 15.37 -3.07
C VAL A 24 -3.22 14.38 -2.02
N TYR A 25 -3.50 14.60 -0.74
CA TYR A 25 -3.10 13.67 0.33
C TYR A 25 -3.76 12.31 0.18
N ALA A 26 -5.06 12.26 -0.13
CA ALA A 26 -5.77 11.01 -0.35
C ALA A 26 -5.18 10.25 -1.55
N GLY A 27 -4.88 10.94 -2.66
CA GLY A 27 -4.27 10.35 -3.85
C GLY A 27 -2.87 9.78 -3.57
N ILE A 28 -2.00 10.55 -2.91
CA ILE A 28 -0.66 10.10 -2.51
C ILE A 28 -0.77 8.92 -1.54
N ALA A 29 -1.57 9.04 -0.48
CA ALA A 29 -1.76 7.96 0.50
C ALA A 29 -2.30 6.68 -0.15
N CYS A 30 -3.24 6.80 -1.09
CA CYS A 30 -3.75 5.65 -1.84
C CYS A 30 -2.65 4.95 -2.66
N ALA A 31 -1.87 5.71 -3.43
CA ALA A 31 -0.78 5.16 -4.24
C ALA A 31 0.28 4.46 -3.36
N PHE A 32 0.69 5.10 -2.26
CA PHE A 32 1.62 4.50 -1.31
C PHE A 32 1.05 3.26 -0.62
N TYR A 33 -0.25 3.27 -0.28
CA TYR A 33 -0.90 2.13 0.37
C TYR A 33 -0.91 0.89 -0.54
N VAL A 34 -1.22 1.07 -1.84
CA VAL A 34 -1.20 -0.01 -2.83
C VAL A 34 0.22 -0.60 -2.94
N LEU A 35 1.23 0.25 -3.12
CA LEU A 35 2.62 -0.20 -3.24
C LEU A 35 3.11 -0.89 -1.96
N PHE A 36 2.79 -0.34 -0.79
CA PHE A 36 3.12 -0.92 0.50
C PHE A 36 2.47 -2.31 0.66
N SER A 37 1.21 -2.45 0.24
CA SER A 37 0.49 -3.72 0.31
C SER A 37 1.12 -4.78 -0.60
N ILE A 38 1.50 -4.42 -1.83
CA ILE A 38 2.20 -5.32 -2.76
C ILE A 38 3.55 -5.74 -2.17
N GLN A 39 4.33 -4.78 -1.67
CA GLN A 39 5.63 -5.03 -1.06
C GLN A 39 5.55 -5.98 0.14
N ASN A 40 4.53 -5.81 0.97
CA ASN A 40 4.32 -6.64 2.16
C ASN A 40 3.95 -8.08 1.77
N LYS A 41 3.04 -8.25 0.80
CA LYS A 41 2.70 -9.57 0.24
C LYS A 41 3.91 -10.26 -0.39
N LEU A 42 4.69 -9.53 -1.18
CA LEU A 42 5.87 -10.07 -1.85
C LEU A 42 6.97 -10.45 -0.84
N SER A 43 7.16 -9.64 0.20
CA SER A 43 8.13 -9.93 1.27
C SER A 43 7.74 -11.16 2.10
N ASN A 44 6.46 -11.32 2.41
CA ASN A 44 5.96 -12.51 3.09
C ASN A 44 6.12 -13.76 2.22
N SER A 45 5.74 -13.68 0.94
CA SER A 45 5.94 -14.78 -0.02
C SER A 45 7.41 -15.20 -0.11
N LEU A 46 8.33 -14.23 -0.23
CA LEU A 46 9.77 -14.50 -0.27
C LEU A 46 10.28 -15.12 1.04
N LYS A 47 9.77 -14.69 2.19
CA LYS A 47 10.11 -15.28 3.49
C LYS A 47 9.71 -16.75 3.54
N TYR A 48 8.46 -17.09 3.18
CA TYR A 48 8.00 -18.48 3.14
C TYR A 48 8.81 -19.34 2.16
N LEU A 49 9.13 -18.81 0.98
CA LEU A 49 9.96 -19.49 0.00
C LEU A 49 11.38 -19.74 0.51
N ASN A 50 11.97 -18.77 1.20
CA ASN A 50 13.32 -18.89 1.73
C ASN A 50 13.37 -19.84 2.94
N ASP A 51 12.34 -19.83 3.78
CA ASP A 51 12.18 -20.78 4.88
C ASP A 51 12.05 -22.22 4.33
N ALA A 52 11.24 -22.43 3.28
CA ALA A 52 11.12 -23.71 2.59
C ALA A 52 12.44 -24.14 1.90
N LEU A 53 13.18 -23.20 1.30
CA LEU A 53 14.51 -23.47 0.73
C LEU A 53 15.48 -23.94 1.81
N SER A 54 15.50 -23.25 2.95
CA SER A 54 16.37 -23.56 4.09
C SER A 54 16.06 -24.93 4.69
N PHE A 55 14.77 -25.29 4.77
CA PHE A 55 14.32 -26.60 5.23
C PHE A 55 14.76 -27.71 4.27
N ASN A 56 14.59 -27.52 2.96
CA ASN A 56 15.02 -28.49 1.95
C ASN A 56 16.55 -28.67 1.93
N GLN A 57 17.31 -27.59 2.10
CA GLN A 57 18.77 -27.66 2.24
C GLN A 57 19.18 -28.42 3.50
N LYS A 58 18.55 -28.12 4.65
CA LYS A 58 18.83 -28.80 5.92
C LYS A 58 18.53 -30.30 5.86
N ASN A 59 17.50 -30.69 5.11
CA ASN A 59 17.07 -32.08 4.98
C ASN A 59 17.61 -32.79 3.72
N GLN A 60 18.57 -32.18 3.01
CA GLN A 60 19.17 -32.73 1.78
C GLN A 60 18.15 -33.11 0.69
N ILE A 61 16.99 -32.46 0.69
CA ILE A 61 15.94 -32.67 -0.33
C ILE A 61 16.37 -31.93 -1.59
N THR A 62 16.51 -32.65 -2.70
CA THR A 62 16.91 -32.07 -3.98
C THR A 62 15.88 -31.04 -4.43
N THR A 63 16.28 -29.77 -4.44
CA THR A 63 15.40 -28.68 -4.87
C THR A 63 15.37 -28.59 -6.38
N THR A 64 14.17 -28.54 -6.95
CA THR A 64 14.00 -28.40 -8.40
C THR A 64 14.57 -27.06 -8.89
N PRO A 65 15.19 -27.00 -10.08
CA PRO A 65 15.70 -25.76 -10.65
C PRO A 65 14.61 -24.68 -10.81
N SER A 66 13.37 -25.09 -11.08
CA SER A 66 12.20 -24.19 -11.14
C SER A 66 11.95 -23.44 -9.83
N PHE A 67 12.24 -24.05 -8.67
CA PHE A 67 12.08 -23.41 -7.36
C PHE A 67 13.11 -22.30 -7.14
N LYS A 68 14.38 -22.53 -7.54
CA LYS A 68 15.43 -21.50 -7.49
C LYS A 68 15.12 -20.32 -8.43
N VAL A 69 14.58 -20.60 -9.61
CA VAL A 69 14.15 -19.57 -10.57
C VAL A 69 12.97 -18.74 -10.02
N LEU A 70 12.04 -19.36 -9.29
CA LEU A 70 10.93 -18.65 -8.66
C LEU A 70 11.43 -17.67 -7.58
N VAL A 71 12.35 -18.11 -6.72
CA VAL A 71 12.96 -17.25 -5.68
C VAL A 71 13.70 -16.08 -6.29
N SER A 72 14.51 -16.30 -7.34
CA SER A 72 15.23 -15.22 -8.02
C SER A 72 14.29 -14.24 -8.70
N THR A 73 13.21 -14.73 -9.34
CA THR A 73 12.20 -13.88 -9.98
C THR A 73 11.49 -12.97 -8.97
N ILE A 74 11.06 -13.52 -7.83
CA ILE A 74 10.41 -12.73 -6.78
C ILE A 74 11.38 -11.71 -6.16
N THR A 75 12.65 -12.09 -5.99
CA THR A 75 13.71 -11.17 -5.53
C THR A 75 13.89 -9.99 -6.50
N GLN A 76 13.95 -10.28 -7.80
CA GLN A 76 14.10 -9.25 -8.83
C GLN A 76 12.86 -8.33 -8.88
N GLN A 77 11.65 -8.88 -8.83
CA GLN A 77 10.41 -8.09 -8.77
C GLN A 77 10.37 -7.18 -7.54
N LYS A 78 10.85 -7.65 -6.39
CA LYS A 78 10.95 -6.84 -5.16
C LYS A 78 11.90 -5.67 -5.34
N GLN A 79 13.05 -5.90 -5.96
CA GLN A 79 14.03 -4.85 -6.22
C GLN A 79 13.48 -3.80 -7.19
N THR A 80 12.80 -4.23 -8.25
CA THR A 80 12.11 -3.34 -9.20
C THR A 80 11.03 -2.51 -8.51
N LEU A 81 10.22 -3.13 -7.64
CA LEU A 81 9.17 -2.41 -6.89
C LEU A 81 9.77 -1.37 -5.93
N ASN A 82 10.89 -1.68 -5.26
CA ASN A 82 11.61 -0.72 -4.43
C ASN A 82 12.09 0.50 -5.22
N HIS A 83 12.55 0.29 -6.46
CA HIS A 83 12.99 1.38 -7.32
C HIS A 83 11.83 2.30 -7.70
N TYR A 84 10.66 1.73 -8.06
CA TYR A 84 9.46 2.51 -8.32
C TYR A 84 8.96 3.25 -7.08
N LEU A 85 9.02 2.63 -5.90
CA LEU A 85 8.63 3.25 -4.64
C LEU A 85 9.51 4.47 -4.35
N LEU A 86 10.81 4.36 -4.56
CA LEU A 86 11.75 5.47 -4.38
C LEU A 86 11.47 6.62 -5.37
N LEU A 87 11.23 6.31 -6.65
CA LEU A 87 10.90 7.31 -7.66
C LEU A 87 9.61 8.06 -7.31
N ILE A 88 8.56 7.32 -6.95
CA ILE A 88 7.26 7.89 -6.55
C ILE A 88 7.41 8.74 -5.28
N ALA A 89 8.26 8.33 -4.34
CA ALA A 89 8.54 9.10 -3.14
C ALA A 89 9.21 10.44 -3.45
N ILE A 90 10.22 10.46 -4.33
CA ILE A 90 10.89 11.69 -4.75
C ILE A 90 9.91 12.64 -5.43
N VAL A 91 9.13 12.13 -6.39
CA VAL A 91 8.13 12.94 -7.12
C VAL A 91 7.08 13.49 -6.16
N SER A 92 6.61 12.68 -5.20
CA SER A 92 5.64 13.10 -4.19
C SER A 92 6.20 14.18 -3.27
N ILE A 93 7.46 14.08 -2.84
CA ILE A 93 8.12 15.12 -2.02
C ILE A 93 8.18 16.44 -2.78
N ILE A 94 8.61 16.42 -4.06
CA ILE A 94 8.73 17.63 -4.88
C ILE A 94 7.34 18.27 -5.05
N LEU A 95 6.33 17.46 -5.38
CA LEU A 95 4.95 17.93 -5.53
C LEU A 95 4.42 18.55 -4.23
N LEU A 96 4.58 17.88 -3.09
CA LEU A 96 4.16 18.38 -1.79
C LEU A 96 4.88 19.67 -1.42
N LEU A 97 6.18 19.76 -1.66
CA LEU A 97 6.99 20.94 -1.34
C LEU A 97 6.54 22.15 -2.18
N LEU A 98 6.27 21.97 -3.47
CA LEU A 98 5.72 23.00 -4.34
C LEU A 98 4.32 23.43 -3.88
N LEU A 99 3.45 22.46 -3.58
CA LEU A 99 2.07 22.71 -3.16
C LEU A 99 2.01 23.46 -1.82
N HIS A 100 2.79 23.02 -0.83
CA HIS A 100 2.90 23.69 0.46
C HIS A 100 3.47 25.09 0.34
N SER A 101 4.52 25.26 -0.46
CA SER A 101 5.11 26.58 -0.72
C SER A 101 4.11 27.52 -1.39
N PHE A 102 3.34 27.03 -2.36
CA PHE A 102 2.30 27.79 -3.04
C PHE A 102 1.20 28.25 -2.08
N PHE A 103 0.69 27.38 -1.22
CA PHE A 103 -0.34 27.75 -0.25
C PHE A 103 0.18 28.68 0.86
N LEU A 104 1.42 28.52 1.30
CA LEU A 104 2.04 29.44 2.25
C LEU A 104 2.33 30.80 1.61
N TYR A 105 2.71 30.83 0.33
CA TYR A 105 2.87 32.06 -0.43
C TYR A 105 1.56 32.86 -0.52
N GLN A 106 0.44 32.21 -0.79
CA GLN A 106 -0.88 32.86 -0.78
C GLN A 106 -1.23 33.44 0.60
N ARG A 107 -0.73 32.82 1.68
CA ARG A 107 -0.94 33.26 3.06
C ARG A 107 0.11 34.25 3.58
N LYS A 108 1.03 34.74 2.75
CA LYS A 108 2.12 35.62 3.20
C LYS A 108 1.63 36.83 4.02
N LYS A 109 0.55 37.49 3.58
CA LYS A 109 -0.02 38.67 4.25
C LYS A 109 -0.60 38.33 5.62
N GLU A 110 -1.23 37.16 5.75
CA GLU A 110 -1.76 36.68 7.03
C GLU A 110 -0.62 36.38 8.01
N LEU A 111 0.44 35.70 7.52
CA LEU A 111 1.62 35.38 8.33
C LEU A 111 2.36 36.64 8.81
N GLN A 112 2.46 37.67 7.97
CA GLN A 112 2.99 38.98 8.35
C GLN A 112 2.12 39.63 9.44
N ASN A 113 0.79 39.62 9.26
CA ASN A 113 -0.13 40.22 10.22
C ASN A 113 -0.02 39.58 11.61
N PHE A 114 0.13 38.26 11.69
CA PHE A 114 0.34 37.57 12.97
C PHE A 114 1.61 38.02 13.70
N ILE A 115 2.67 38.30 12.96
CA ILE A 115 3.92 38.81 13.53
C ILE A 115 3.78 40.27 13.97
N LEU A 116 3.07 41.10 13.21
CA LEU A 116 2.76 42.48 13.59
C LEU A 116 1.93 42.56 14.88
N ILE A 117 1.03 41.59 15.10
CA ILE A 117 0.25 41.45 16.34
C ILE A 117 1.11 40.89 17.50
N GLY A 118 2.38 40.56 17.26
CA GLY A 118 3.31 40.08 18.27
C GLY A 118 3.23 38.58 18.57
N GLU A 119 2.63 37.78 17.67
CA GLU A 119 2.61 36.33 17.87
C GLU A 119 3.99 35.70 17.72
N LYS A 120 4.32 34.79 18.65
CA LYS A 120 5.58 34.04 18.59
C LYS A 120 5.61 33.16 17.34
N LYS A 121 6.70 33.20 16.57
CA LYS A 121 6.96 32.35 15.39
C LYS A 121 6.67 30.86 15.62
N LYS A 122 7.03 30.34 16.80
CA LYS A 122 6.76 28.95 17.20
C LYS A 122 5.26 28.62 17.17
N LYS A 123 4.39 29.54 17.61
CA LYS A 123 2.92 29.34 17.61
C LYS A 123 2.37 29.27 16.18
N VAL A 124 2.81 30.16 15.30
CA VAL A 124 2.40 30.18 13.89
C VAL A 124 2.87 28.92 13.17
N PHE A 125 4.11 28.48 13.41
CA PHE A 125 4.63 27.22 12.88
C PHE A 125 3.81 26.01 13.35
N THR A 126 3.56 25.89 14.65
CA THR A 126 2.74 24.80 15.20
C THR A 126 1.33 24.82 14.65
N GLN A 127 0.72 26.00 14.44
CA GLN A 127 -0.60 26.12 13.82
C GLN A 127 -0.59 25.55 12.39
N ILE A 128 0.41 25.88 11.56
CA ILE A 128 0.51 25.36 10.19
C ILE A 128 0.63 23.83 10.18
N ILE A 129 1.46 23.27 11.06
CA ILE A 129 1.60 21.81 11.20
C ILE A 129 0.27 21.19 11.61
N LEU A 130 -0.42 21.77 12.58
CA LEU A 130 -1.67 21.23 13.13
C LEU A 130 -2.80 21.28 12.09
N GLU A 131 -2.92 22.38 11.33
CA GLU A 131 -3.88 22.49 10.21
C GLU A 131 -3.69 21.36 9.19
N ASN A 132 -2.46 21.14 8.73
CA ASN A 132 -2.17 20.11 7.74
C ASN A 132 -2.30 18.69 8.34
N GLY A 133 -1.92 18.51 9.59
CA GLY A 133 -2.05 17.25 10.32
C GLY A 133 -3.50 16.81 10.47
N ILE A 134 -4.42 17.73 10.79
CA ILE A 134 -5.86 17.43 10.83
C ILE A 134 -6.35 16.98 9.45
N ILE A 135 -6.06 17.76 8.40
CA ILE A 135 -6.51 17.44 7.03
C ILE A 135 -5.99 16.06 6.59
N LEU A 136 -4.72 15.76 6.87
CA LEU A 136 -4.12 14.47 6.55
C LEU A 136 -4.81 13.32 7.27
N ASN A 137 -5.04 13.44 8.59
CA ASN A 137 -5.69 12.37 9.35
C ASN A 137 -7.14 12.16 8.90
N VAL A 138 -7.85 13.22 8.52
CA VAL A 138 -9.20 13.10 7.92
C VAL A 138 -9.14 12.40 6.56
N ALA A 139 -8.13 12.69 5.73
CA ALA A 139 -7.92 11.99 4.46
C ALA A 139 -7.62 10.50 4.64
N LEU A 140 -6.76 10.16 5.60
CA LEU A 140 -6.44 8.76 5.94
C LEU A 140 -7.65 8.01 6.51
N LEU A 141 -8.41 8.64 7.39
CA LEU A 141 -9.65 8.05 7.91
C LEU A 141 -10.66 7.79 6.78
N SER A 142 -10.82 8.76 5.87
CA SER A 142 -11.69 8.62 4.69
C SER A 142 -11.23 7.46 3.81
N LEU A 143 -9.93 7.32 3.58
CA LEU A 143 -9.35 6.20 2.82
C LEU A 143 -9.65 4.86 3.51
N MET A 144 -9.52 4.77 4.83
CA MET A 144 -9.84 3.56 5.60
C MET A 144 -11.29 3.15 5.46
N ILE A 145 -12.20 4.11 5.56
CA ILE A 145 -13.64 3.89 5.41
C ILE A 145 -13.91 3.39 3.99
N LEU A 146 -13.34 4.05 2.97
CA LEU A 146 -13.48 3.65 1.58
C LEU A 146 -13.00 2.21 1.37
N LEU A 147 -11.80 1.88 1.83
CA LEU A 147 -11.27 0.51 1.75
C LEU A 147 -12.17 -0.51 2.44
N SER A 148 -12.76 -0.17 3.58
CA SER A 148 -13.63 -1.08 4.33
C SER A 148 -14.92 -1.41 3.55
N PHE A 149 -15.49 -0.44 2.84
CA PHE A 149 -16.65 -0.66 1.98
C PHE A 149 -16.32 -1.43 0.69
N PHE A 150 -15.16 -1.15 0.08
CA PHE A 150 -14.77 -1.78 -1.19
C PHE A 150 -14.01 -3.10 -1.05
N ALA A 151 -13.51 -3.45 0.13
CA ALA A 151 -12.78 -4.71 0.34
C ALA A 151 -13.64 -5.94 0.00
N ARG A 152 -14.86 -6.02 0.54
CA ARG A 152 -15.77 -7.16 0.33
C ARG A 152 -16.11 -7.40 -1.15
N PRO A 153 -16.59 -6.41 -1.93
CA PRO A 153 -16.93 -6.65 -3.33
C PRO A 153 -15.70 -6.98 -4.18
N ILE A 154 -14.53 -6.37 -3.91
CA ILE A 154 -13.30 -6.68 -4.64
C ILE A 154 -12.83 -8.10 -4.35
N THR A 155 -12.84 -8.54 -3.08
CA THR A 155 -12.48 -9.91 -2.72
C THR A 155 -13.39 -10.92 -3.41
N ASN A 156 -14.70 -10.67 -3.44
CA ASN A 156 -15.64 -11.57 -4.12
C ASN A 156 -15.38 -11.65 -5.64
N GLN A 157 -15.04 -10.53 -6.28
CA GLN A 157 -14.70 -10.52 -7.71
C GLN A 157 -13.38 -11.25 -7.99
N ILE A 158 -12.36 -11.08 -7.15
CA ILE A 158 -11.09 -11.79 -7.28
C ILE A 158 -11.28 -13.30 -7.08
N GLN A 159 -12.07 -13.71 -6.08
CA GLN A 159 -12.38 -15.12 -5.86
C GLN A 159 -13.11 -15.73 -7.06
N GLN A 160 -14.07 -15.01 -7.65
CA GLN A 160 -14.74 -15.44 -8.88
C GLN A 160 -13.78 -15.54 -10.07
N LEU A 161 -12.84 -14.59 -10.19
CA LEU A 161 -11.82 -14.60 -11.25
C LEU A 161 -10.86 -15.77 -11.08
N GLU A 162 -10.38 -16.03 -9.86
CA GLU A 162 -9.55 -17.19 -9.53
C GLU A 162 -10.28 -18.50 -9.82
N LEU A 163 -11.56 -18.61 -9.42
CA LEU A 163 -12.38 -19.78 -9.72
C LEU A 163 -12.49 -20.00 -11.23
N ASN A 164 -12.75 -18.95 -12.00
CA ASN A 164 -12.87 -19.00 -13.46
C ASN A 164 -11.54 -19.37 -14.15
N LEU A 165 -10.42 -18.84 -13.67
CA LEU A 165 -9.09 -19.16 -14.20
C LEU A 165 -8.73 -20.63 -13.95
N ILE A 166 -8.98 -21.14 -12.74
CA ILE A 166 -8.74 -22.55 -12.39
C ILE A 166 -9.64 -23.47 -13.23
N HIS A 167 -10.92 -23.13 -13.41
CA HIS A 167 -11.83 -23.91 -14.26
C HIS A 167 -11.39 -23.87 -15.74
N SER A 168 -10.89 -22.73 -16.23
CA SER A 168 -10.39 -22.62 -17.61
C SER A 168 -9.14 -23.47 -17.87
N ASP A 169 -8.25 -23.58 -16.88
CA ASP A 169 -7.04 -24.41 -16.96
C ASP A 169 -7.37 -25.90 -16.87
N GLN A 170 -8.40 -26.27 -16.10
CA GLN A 170 -8.94 -27.63 -16.06
C GLN A 170 -9.58 -28.05 -17.39
N VAL A 171 -10.31 -27.15 -18.06
CA VAL A 171 -10.89 -27.39 -19.40
C VAL A 171 -9.80 -27.48 -20.48
N ALA A 172 -8.74 -26.67 -20.39
CA ALA A 172 -7.60 -26.74 -21.29
C ALA A 172 -6.77 -28.03 -21.12
N MET A 173 -6.70 -28.57 -19.90
CA MET A 173 -6.06 -29.87 -19.62
C MET A 173 -6.91 -31.07 -20.06
N THR A 174 -8.24 -31.02 -19.90
CA THR A 174 -9.13 -32.08 -20.41
C THR A 174 -9.19 -32.10 -21.95
N ALA A 175 -9.21 -30.95 -22.60
CA ALA A 175 -9.18 -30.86 -24.06
C ALA A 175 -7.87 -31.41 -24.69
N LYS A 176 -6.73 -31.33 -23.97
CA LYS A 176 -5.47 -31.95 -24.40
C LYS A 176 -5.41 -33.46 -24.16
N GLN A 177 -6.11 -33.98 -23.16
CA GLN A 177 -6.20 -35.43 -22.93
C GLN A 177 -7.13 -36.13 -23.92
N GLN A 178 -8.20 -35.46 -24.36
CA GLN A 178 -9.20 -36.04 -25.25
C GLN A 178 -8.74 -36.23 -26.70
N LYS A 179 -7.62 -35.59 -27.12
CA LYS A 179 -7.03 -35.80 -28.45
C LYS A 179 -6.06 -36.99 -28.54
N SER A 180 -5.77 -37.68 -27.42
CA SER A 180 -4.80 -38.78 -27.37
C SER A 180 -5.38 -40.15 -27.00
N GLN A 181 -6.71 -40.33 -26.96
CA GLN A 181 -7.31 -41.64 -26.70
C GLN A 181 -8.40 -41.98 -27.73
N ILE A 182 -7.97 -42.50 -28.86
CA ILE A 182 -8.74 -43.47 -29.65
C ILE A 182 -7.80 -44.65 -29.87
N SER A 183 -7.97 -45.73 -29.10
CA SER A 183 -7.81 -47.15 -29.46
C SER A 183 -7.88 -48.05 -28.21
N ASP A 184 -8.95 -48.83 -28.15
CA ASP A 184 -9.18 -50.20 -27.63
C ASP A 184 -8.85 -50.64 -26.17
N GLU A 185 -9.86 -51.32 -25.61
CA GLU A 185 -10.10 -51.99 -24.29
C GLU A 185 -9.11 -53.08 -23.82
N PRO A 186 -9.28 -53.76 -22.63
CA PRO A 186 -9.92 -53.38 -21.36
C PRO A 186 -9.10 -53.76 -20.08
N ASN A 187 -9.58 -53.28 -18.92
CA ASN A 187 -9.39 -53.78 -17.53
C ASN A 187 -7.97 -54.02 -16.96
N GLN A 188 -7.55 -53.15 -16.04
CA GLN A 188 -7.19 -53.56 -14.67
C GLN A 188 -7.16 -52.37 -13.73
N SER A 189 -7.75 -52.56 -12.55
CA SER A 189 -7.72 -51.62 -11.44
C SER A 189 -6.29 -51.36 -11.02
N ASP A 190 -5.87 -50.10 -11.01
CA ASP A 190 -5.00 -49.57 -9.99
C ASP A 190 -5.13 -48.05 -10.00
N SER A 191 -5.28 -47.50 -8.80
CA SER A 191 -5.44 -46.09 -8.51
C SER A 191 -4.38 -45.25 -9.25
N LYS A 192 -4.78 -44.66 -10.39
CA LYS A 192 -3.99 -43.66 -11.09
C LYS A 192 -3.90 -42.42 -10.21
N ILE A 193 -2.85 -42.35 -9.41
CA ILE A 193 -2.32 -41.11 -8.88
C ILE A 193 -1.97 -40.26 -10.10
N ASN A 194 -2.84 -39.33 -10.46
CA ASN A 194 -2.58 -38.33 -11.48
C ASN A 194 -1.51 -37.37 -10.94
N VAL A 195 -0.25 -37.70 -11.18
CA VAL A 195 0.89 -36.84 -10.88
C VAL A 195 0.92 -35.72 -11.92
N THR A 196 0.36 -34.56 -11.60
CA THR A 196 0.60 -33.32 -12.34
C THR A 196 2.01 -32.80 -12.04
N ARG A 197 2.67 -32.16 -13.03
CA ARG A 197 4.06 -31.64 -13.01
C ARG A 197 4.41 -30.64 -11.89
N PHE A 198 3.46 -30.33 -11.01
CA PHE A 198 3.65 -29.55 -9.80
C PHE A 198 3.26 -30.40 -8.60
N ASN A 199 4.05 -31.45 -8.30
CA ASN A 199 4.00 -32.13 -7.02
C ASN A 199 4.56 -31.22 -5.91
N THR A 200 3.85 -30.12 -5.65
CA THR A 200 3.69 -29.61 -4.32
C THR A 200 2.38 -30.20 -3.84
N VAL A 201 2.45 -31.24 -3.00
CA VAL A 201 1.42 -31.43 -1.98
C VAL A 201 1.52 -30.22 -1.05
N LEU A 202 1.05 -29.07 -1.53
CA LEU A 202 0.39 -28.16 -0.63
C LEU A 202 -0.89 -28.91 -0.29
N PRO A 203 -1.15 -29.21 0.99
CA PRO A 203 -2.46 -29.65 1.36
C PRO A 203 -3.42 -28.56 0.87
N ILE A 204 -4.10 -28.81 -0.25
CA ILE A 204 -5.48 -28.35 -0.42
C ILE A 204 -6.31 -29.25 0.52
N VAL A 205 -5.93 -29.27 1.80
CA VAL A 205 -6.84 -29.57 2.88
C VAL A 205 -7.81 -28.42 2.78
N ASN A 206 -9.04 -28.73 2.38
CA ASN A 206 -10.26 -27.99 2.63
C ASN A 206 -10.06 -26.81 3.59
N SER A 207 -9.45 -25.74 3.09
CA SER A 207 -9.28 -24.54 3.85
C SER A 207 -10.58 -23.77 3.60
N GLU A 208 -11.64 -24.28 4.23
CA GLU A 208 -12.61 -23.45 4.93
C GLU A 208 -11.94 -22.59 6.02
N GLU A 209 -10.62 -22.36 5.97
CA GLU A 209 -10.08 -21.04 6.22
C GLU A 209 -10.75 -20.08 5.22
N ASN A 210 -11.98 -19.69 5.59
CA ASN A 210 -12.39 -18.30 5.51
C ASN A 210 -11.13 -17.46 5.43
N PHE A 211 -10.97 -16.68 4.35
CA PHE A 211 -10.09 -15.52 4.30
C PHE A 211 -10.51 -14.60 5.46
N THR A 212 -10.24 -15.03 6.69
CA THR A 212 -10.26 -14.26 7.90
C THR A 212 -9.02 -13.44 7.72
N VAL A 213 -9.20 -12.31 7.03
CA VAL A 213 -8.33 -11.16 7.12
C VAL A 213 -7.98 -11.08 8.59
N ASN A 214 -6.77 -11.52 8.95
CA ASN A 214 -6.40 -11.63 10.34
C ASN A 214 -6.39 -10.19 10.86
N PHE A 215 -7.48 -9.81 11.51
CA PHE A 215 -7.86 -8.41 11.67
C PHE A 215 -6.77 -7.68 12.46
N ALA A 216 -6.18 -8.38 13.44
CA ALA A 216 -5.04 -7.93 14.22
C ALA A 216 -3.83 -7.57 13.35
N THR A 217 -3.40 -8.45 12.44
CA THR A 217 -2.21 -8.19 11.59
C THR A 217 -2.50 -7.15 10.51
N THR A 218 -3.74 -7.08 10.02
CA THR A 218 -4.17 -6.11 9.01
C THR A 218 -4.26 -4.70 9.62
N VAL A 219 -4.82 -4.58 10.82
CA VAL A 219 -4.89 -3.32 11.58
C VAL A 219 -3.49 -2.86 11.99
N GLN A 220 -2.60 -3.77 12.42
CA GLN A 220 -1.23 -3.41 12.76
C GLN A 220 -0.44 -2.89 11.54
N ASN A 221 -0.58 -3.55 10.38
CA ASN A 221 0.03 -3.08 9.14
C ASN A 221 -0.54 -1.73 8.68
N TYR A 222 -1.85 -1.52 8.86
CA TYR A 222 -2.48 -0.24 8.56
C TYR A 222 -2.01 0.88 9.49
N LEU A 223 -1.90 0.62 10.80
CA LEU A 223 -1.37 1.58 11.77
C LEU A 223 0.09 1.94 11.46
N GLY A 224 0.92 0.94 11.13
CA GLY A 224 2.29 1.17 10.69
C GLY A 224 2.36 2.06 9.44
N PHE A 225 1.49 1.82 8.46
CA PHE A 225 1.35 2.64 7.28
C PHE A 225 0.93 4.09 7.61
N VAL A 226 -0.08 4.26 8.48
CA VAL A 226 -0.57 5.58 8.92
C VAL A 226 0.53 6.39 9.59
N LEU A 227 1.35 5.77 10.44
CA LEU A 227 2.47 6.45 11.09
C LEU A 227 3.53 6.87 10.06
N LEU A 228 3.88 5.99 9.13
CA LEU A 228 4.89 6.26 8.10
C LEU A 228 4.45 7.40 7.18
N ILE A 229 3.21 7.37 6.68
CA ILE A 229 2.72 8.39 5.76
C ILE A 229 2.51 9.75 6.47
N ASN A 230 2.10 9.75 7.73
CA ASN A 230 2.06 10.97 8.55
C ASN A 230 3.45 11.57 8.71
N ALA A 231 4.45 10.76 9.05
CA ALA A 231 5.83 11.23 9.18
C ALA A 231 6.38 11.77 7.85
N PHE A 232 6.10 11.06 6.74
CA PHE A 232 6.52 11.45 5.40
C PHE A 232 5.94 12.81 4.99
N ILE A 233 4.62 12.99 5.07
CA ILE A 233 3.97 14.24 4.68
C ILE A 233 4.33 15.38 5.64
N ALA A 234 4.38 15.12 6.95
CA ALA A 234 4.81 16.12 7.93
C ALA A 234 6.24 16.60 7.65
N SER A 235 7.17 15.69 7.29
CA SER A 235 8.55 16.06 6.95
C SER A 235 8.63 17.00 5.75
N SER A 236 7.78 16.80 4.74
CA SER A 236 7.72 17.65 3.55
C SER A 236 7.20 19.07 3.84
N LEU A 237 6.44 19.25 4.92
CA LEU A 237 5.89 20.54 5.35
C LEU A 237 6.88 21.37 6.18
N ILE A 238 7.82 20.73 6.88
CA ILE A 238 8.75 21.41 7.80
C ILE A 238 9.57 22.48 7.08
N LEU A 239 10.18 22.13 5.95
CA LEU A 239 11.05 23.03 5.19
C LEU A 239 10.31 24.29 4.69
N PRO A 240 9.17 24.18 3.96
CA PRO A 240 8.43 25.35 3.53
C PRO A 240 7.84 26.14 4.71
N ALA A 241 7.35 25.48 5.76
CA ALA A 241 6.83 26.17 6.94
C ALA A 241 7.91 26.99 7.65
N LEU A 242 9.12 26.46 7.81
CA LEU A 242 10.25 27.19 8.40
C LEU A 242 10.64 28.39 7.52
N TYR A 243 10.75 28.20 6.21
CA TYR A 243 11.13 29.27 5.27
C TYR A 243 10.18 30.48 5.37
N PHE A 244 8.87 30.25 5.31
CA PHE A 244 7.88 31.33 5.33
C PHE A 244 7.72 31.98 6.71
N VAL A 245 7.90 31.22 7.80
CA VAL A 245 7.86 31.77 9.18
C VAL A 245 9.12 32.58 9.53
N GLN A 246 10.27 32.27 8.93
CA GLN A 246 11.49 33.06 9.11
C GLN A 246 11.46 34.35 8.30
N LYS A 247 11.03 34.28 7.03
CA LYS A 247 11.09 35.40 6.09
C LYS A 247 10.00 36.46 6.27
N SER A 248 8.97 36.16 7.05
CA SER A 248 7.82 37.05 7.31
C SER A 248 8.15 38.36 8.07
N HIS A 249 9.38 38.58 8.52
CA HIS A 249 9.88 39.89 9.00
C HIS A 249 10.50 40.78 7.92
N SER A 250 10.86 40.20 6.76
CA SER A 250 11.68 40.87 5.73
C SER A 250 10.86 41.28 4.50
N PHE A 251 9.53 41.22 4.58
CA PHE A 251 8.60 41.54 3.50
C PHE A 251 7.71 42.72 3.86
#